data_AF-A0A367QD43-F1
#
_entry.id   AF-A0A367QD43-F1
#
_cell.length_a   1.000
_cell.length_b   1.000
_cell.length_c   1.000
_cell.angle_alpha   90.00
_cell.angle_beta   90.00
_cell.angle_gamma   90.00
#
_symmetry.space_group_name_H-M   'P 1'
#
loop_
_entity.id
_entity.type
_entity.pdbx_description
1 polymer ?
#
loop_
_entity_poly.entity_id
_entity_poly.type
_entity_poly.pdbx_seq_one_letter_code
_entity_poly.pdbx_strand_id
1 'polypeptide(L)'
;MIELVDSIIRAFWEILLLIPMPWRAVIILIVLLPVFSWLFWRVIPWLLAKVSQIVFVFAELLANILLFLEYLFTKSIRKRGYKPPDSIYIFDDCFSKLVSFCQLVSKQLDQIFHNSLKRRWIPHKTWLILTGIIISFTWYARPVFGETSVGKFIDGGITWWYSFEGWVINKKWATSILKLSPQKTVIGYVNTINNQKYQSAWNLTSNNFQNNKNLNKNGYNDYKKWWSTVKKIEVKSVKPLFKTPDYVLLDTKLKLVMRNGRRDSYSLKLGLVWDVKSDKWLIDSSQ
;
A
#
# COMPACT_ATOMS: atom_id res chain seq x y z
N MET A 1 13.39 26.54 0.23
CA MET A 1 13.59 25.58 1.34
C MET A 1 13.17 24.16 0.94
N ILE A 2 11.98 23.95 0.40
CA ILE A 2 11.47 22.63 -0.02
C ILE A 2 12.38 21.96 -1.08
N GLU A 3 12.83 22.70 -2.09
CA GLU A 3 13.70 22.16 -3.16
C GLU A 3 15.08 21.70 -2.66
N LEU A 4 15.63 22.39 -1.67
CA LEU A 4 16.92 22.05 -1.07
C LEU A 4 16.80 20.73 -0.27
N VAL A 5 15.74 20.59 0.53
CA VAL A 5 15.45 19.36 1.28
C VAL A 5 15.25 18.19 0.33
N ASP A 6 14.51 18.40 -0.76
CA ASP A 6 14.27 17.39 -1.80
C ASP A 6 15.58 16.95 -2.47
N SER A 7 16.46 17.89 -2.81
CA SER A 7 17.78 17.59 -3.38
C SER A 7 18.66 16.76 -2.44
N ILE A 8 18.68 17.11 -1.14
CA ILE A 8 19.43 16.37 -0.12
C ILE A 8 18.87 14.95 0.05
N ILE A 9 17.56 14.79 0.13
CA ILE A 9 16.90 13.48 0.27
C ILE A 9 17.26 12.61 -0.93
N ARG A 10 17.20 13.16 -2.15
CA ARG A 10 17.51 12.43 -3.38
C ARG A 10 18.97 11.98 -3.43
N ALA A 11 19.92 12.88 -3.14
CA ALA A 11 21.34 12.56 -3.11
C ALA A 11 21.67 11.46 -2.09
N PHE A 12 21.07 11.53 -0.90
CA PHE A 12 21.19 10.49 0.10
C PHE A 12 20.63 9.15 -0.39
N TRP A 13 19.47 9.17 -1.06
CA TRP A 13 18.83 7.96 -1.58
C TRP A 13 19.63 7.29 -2.69
N GLU A 14 20.25 8.08 -3.58
CA GLU A 14 21.10 7.57 -4.67
C GLU A 14 22.32 6.81 -4.15
N ILE A 15 22.97 7.31 -3.08
CA ILE A 15 24.05 6.58 -2.40
C ILE A 15 23.53 5.26 -1.84
N LEU A 16 22.33 5.30 -1.25
CA LEU A 16 21.72 4.15 -0.62
C LEU A 16 21.32 3.06 -1.62
N LEU A 17 21.01 3.42 -2.88
CA LEU A 17 20.66 2.47 -3.95
C LEU A 17 21.77 1.46 -4.24
N LEU A 18 23.03 1.79 -3.93
CA LEU A 18 24.17 0.87 -4.05
C LEU A 18 24.08 -0.32 -3.09
N ILE A 19 23.30 -0.19 -2.01
CA ILE A 19 23.12 -1.23 -1.01
C ILE A 19 21.97 -2.16 -1.44
N PRO A 20 22.20 -3.48 -1.51
CA PRO A 20 21.16 -4.43 -1.87
C PRO A 20 20.08 -4.54 -0.79
N MET A 21 18.86 -4.88 -1.20
CA MET A 21 17.78 -5.24 -0.27
C MET A 21 18.06 -6.60 0.39
N PRO A 22 17.71 -6.81 1.68
CA PRO A 22 16.94 -5.92 2.58
C PRO A 22 17.77 -4.89 3.35
N TRP A 23 19.10 -4.96 3.29
CA TRP A 23 20.01 -4.18 4.14
C TRP A 23 19.79 -2.68 4.04
N ARG A 24 19.49 -2.21 2.83
CA ARG A 24 19.10 -0.82 2.58
C ARG A 24 17.90 -0.37 3.43
N ALA A 25 16.85 -1.17 3.49
CA ALA A 25 15.66 -0.87 4.29
C ALA A 25 15.97 -0.88 5.79
N VAL A 26 16.80 -1.82 6.25
CA VAL A 26 17.26 -1.87 7.64
C VAL A 26 18.02 -0.60 8.01
N ILE A 27 18.93 -0.13 7.15
CA ILE A 27 19.70 1.11 7.39
C ILE A 27 18.77 2.32 7.50
N ILE A 28 17.86 2.50 6.54
CA ILE A 28 16.89 3.60 6.59
C ILE A 28 16.06 3.53 7.87
N LEU A 29 15.57 2.34 8.21
CA LEU A 29 14.71 2.18 9.36
C LEU A 29 15.45 2.50 10.66
N ILE A 30 16.72 2.10 10.78
CA ILE A 30 17.58 2.45 11.92
C ILE A 30 17.83 3.97 11.99
N VAL A 31 18.10 4.62 10.86
CA VAL A 31 18.33 6.08 10.80
C VAL A 31 17.06 6.86 11.14
N LEU A 32 15.90 6.39 10.66
CA LEU A 32 14.62 7.05 10.89
C LEU A 32 14.03 6.74 12.27
N LEU A 33 14.40 5.62 12.91
CA LEU A 33 13.81 5.21 14.19
C LEU A 33 13.94 6.24 15.31
N PRO A 34 15.09 6.91 15.52
CA PRO A 34 15.20 8.00 16.49
C PRO A 34 14.23 9.15 16.18
N VAL A 35 14.08 9.50 14.90
CA VAL A 35 13.19 10.56 14.44
C VAL A 35 11.73 10.16 14.64
N PHE A 36 11.34 8.96 14.23
CA PHE A 36 9.99 8.44 14.42
C PHE A 36 9.65 8.24 15.88
N SER A 37 10.57 7.72 16.69
CA SER A 37 10.39 7.59 18.14
C SER A 37 10.16 8.98 18.76
N TRP A 38 10.95 9.98 18.36
CA TRP A 38 10.75 11.34 18.83
C TRP A 38 9.40 11.92 18.38
N LEU A 39 9.01 11.76 17.11
CA LEU A 39 7.73 12.22 16.57
C LEU A 39 6.56 11.54 17.30
N PHE A 40 6.58 10.23 17.42
CA PHE A 40 5.50 9.44 17.97
C PHE A 40 5.31 9.66 19.47
N TRP A 41 6.39 9.78 20.23
CA TRP A 41 6.32 9.94 21.68
C TRP A 41 6.24 11.40 22.15
N ARG A 42 6.62 12.36 21.29
CA ARG A 42 6.64 13.78 21.67
C ARG A 42 5.63 14.62 20.90
N VAL A 43 5.63 14.52 19.57
CA VAL A 43 4.78 15.37 18.72
C VAL A 43 3.35 14.89 18.74
N ILE A 44 3.09 13.59 18.61
CA ILE A 44 1.71 13.07 18.62
C ILE A 44 1.00 13.36 19.95
N PRO A 45 1.58 13.08 21.13
CA PRO A 45 0.90 13.34 22.40
C PRO A 45 0.69 14.85 22.63
N TRP A 46 1.67 15.67 22.26
CA TRP A 46 1.53 17.12 22.31
C TRP A 46 0.43 17.64 21.38
N LEU A 47 0.37 17.14 20.14
CA LEU A 47 -0.65 17.49 19.17
C LEU A 47 -2.04 17.06 19.68
N LEU A 48 -2.14 15.84 20.21
CA LEU A 48 -3.38 15.30 20.75
C LEU A 48 -3.85 16.11 21.97
N ALA A 49 -2.94 16.54 22.83
CA ALA A 49 -3.24 17.47 23.92
C ALA A 49 -3.82 18.80 23.38
N LYS A 50 -3.18 19.38 22.36
CA LYS A 50 -3.63 20.65 21.77
C LYS A 50 -4.99 20.53 21.08
N VAL A 51 -5.21 19.45 20.32
CA VAL A 51 -6.51 19.16 19.71
C VAL A 51 -7.57 18.95 20.78
N SER A 52 -7.26 18.19 21.84
CA SER A 52 -8.18 17.99 22.96
C SER A 52 -8.55 19.30 23.65
N GLN A 53 -7.58 20.20 23.88
CA GLN A 53 -7.83 21.53 24.45
C GLN A 53 -8.82 22.34 23.58
N ILE A 54 -8.62 22.33 22.26
CA ILE A 54 -9.53 23.01 21.32
C ILE A 54 -10.94 22.41 21.38
N VAL A 55 -11.06 21.08 21.40
CA VAL A 55 -12.35 20.39 21.52
C VAL A 55 -13.06 20.76 22.81
N PHE A 56 -12.34 20.85 23.93
CA PHE A 56 -12.93 21.24 25.21
C PHE A 56 -13.39 22.70 25.24
N VAL A 57 -12.61 23.63 24.68
CA VAL A 57 -13.03 25.04 24.54
C VAL A 57 -14.30 25.14 23.71
N PHE A 58 -14.40 24.36 22.63
CA PHE A 58 -15.61 24.34 21.80
C PHE A 58 -16.81 23.74 22.54
N ALA A 59 -16.60 22.67 23.31
CA ALA A 59 -17.64 22.06 24.13
C ALA A 59 -18.16 23.03 25.22
N GLU A 60 -17.26 23.78 25.86
CA GLU A 60 -17.61 24.79 26.86
C GLU A 60 -18.39 25.96 26.24
N LEU A 61 -17.95 26.45 25.07
CA LEU A 61 -18.66 27.49 24.33
C LEU A 61 -20.07 27.01 23.96
N LEU A 62 -20.20 25.78 23.47
CA LEU A 62 -21.49 25.21 23.09
C LEU A 62 -22.41 25.03 24.31
N ALA A 63 -21.89 24.57 25.44
CA ALA A 63 -22.64 24.49 26.69
C ALA A 63 -23.13 25.88 27.14
N ASN A 64 -22.27 26.90 27.11
CA ASN A 64 -22.63 28.27 27.47
C ASN A 64 -23.69 28.87 26.54
N ILE A 65 -23.64 28.59 25.23
CA ILE A 65 -24.69 28.99 24.28
C ILE A 65 -26.01 28.32 24.65
N LEU A 66 -26.01 27.02 24.95
CA LEU A 66 -27.23 26.30 25.31
C LEU A 66 -27.85 26.80 26.62
N LEU A 67 -27.02 27.08 27.63
CA LEU A 67 -27.46 27.71 28.88
C LEU A 67 -28.00 29.13 28.67
N PHE A 68 -27.36 29.92 27.79
CA PHE A 68 -27.86 31.24 27.44
C PHE A 68 -29.22 31.18 26.74
N LEU A 69 -29.42 30.21 25.83
CA LEU A 69 -30.71 29.98 25.18
C LEU A 69 -31.78 29.56 26.20
N GLU A 70 -31.45 28.65 27.12
CA GLU A 70 -32.34 28.28 28.24
C GLU A 70 -32.76 29.51 29.05
N TYR A 71 -31.80 30.35 29.44
CA TYR A 71 -32.07 31.58 30.15
C TYR A 71 -33.00 32.52 29.36
N LEU A 72 -32.80 32.67 28.05
CA LEU A 72 -33.67 33.50 27.20
C LEU A 72 -35.11 32.99 27.18
N PHE A 73 -35.31 31.67 27.07
CA PHE A 73 -36.65 31.08 27.08
C PHE A 73 -37.31 31.18 28.46
N THR A 74 -36.56 31.03 29.55
CA THR A 74 -37.11 31.09 30.91
C THR A 74 -37.24 32.50 31.47
N LYS A 75 -36.56 33.50 30.90
CA LYS A 75 -36.59 34.90 31.34
C LYS A 75 -38.01 35.47 31.47
N SER A 76 -38.88 35.16 30.53
CA SER A 76 -40.28 35.62 30.56
C SER A 76 -41.10 34.97 31.68
N ILE A 77 -40.83 33.71 32.00
CA ILE A 77 -41.49 32.96 33.09
C ILE A 77 -41.00 33.50 34.45
N ARG A 78 -39.67 33.67 34.60
CA ARG A 78 -39.05 34.20 35.82
C ARG A 78 -39.53 35.62 36.15
N LYS A 79 -39.67 36.50 35.15
CA LYS A 79 -40.23 37.86 35.33
C LYS A 79 -41.66 37.87 35.87
N ARG A 80 -42.44 36.82 35.61
CA ARG A 80 -43.82 36.67 36.09
C ARG A 80 -43.90 36.03 37.48
N GLY A 81 -42.76 35.72 38.12
CA GLY A 81 -42.69 35.11 39.45
C GLY A 81 -42.96 33.60 39.48
N TYR A 82 -43.15 32.96 38.33
CA TYR A 82 -43.33 31.52 38.25
C TYR A 82 -41.99 30.78 38.26
N LYS A 83 -41.96 29.60 38.89
CA LYS A 83 -40.81 28.70 38.83
C LYS A 83 -40.74 28.03 37.45
N PRO A 84 -39.55 27.90 36.84
CA PRO A 84 -39.39 27.11 35.62
C PRO A 84 -39.72 25.64 35.87
N PRO A 85 -40.09 24.87 34.82
CA PRO A 85 -40.29 23.43 34.92
C PRO A 85 -39.04 22.70 35.44
N ASP A 86 -39.23 21.64 36.22
CA ASP A 86 -38.15 20.83 36.82
C ASP A 86 -37.17 20.27 35.78
N SER A 87 -37.64 20.02 34.55
CA SER A 87 -36.81 19.56 33.43
C SER A 87 -35.66 20.52 33.09
N ILE A 88 -35.85 21.81 33.33
CA ILE A 88 -34.84 22.84 33.07
C ILE A 88 -33.70 22.77 34.08
N TYR A 89 -34.02 22.49 35.35
CA TYR A 89 -33.01 22.31 36.39
C TYR A 89 -32.18 21.04 36.16
N ILE A 90 -32.81 19.96 35.70
CA ILE A 90 -32.10 18.72 35.32
C ILE A 90 -31.15 18.98 34.15
N PHE A 91 -31.57 19.80 33.19
CA PHE A 91 -30.76 20.17 32.03
C PHE A 91 -29.54 21.00 32.47
N ASP A 92 -29.74 22.06 33.26
CA ASP A 92 -28.67 22.89 33.81
C ASP A 92 -27.63 22.08 34.60
N ASP A 93 -28.09 21.21 35.50
CA ASP A 93 -27.22 20.29 36.28
C ASP A 93 -26.41 19.35 35.37
N CYS A 94 -27.02 18.86 34.28
CA CYS A 94 -26.36 17.97 33.33
C CYS A 94 -25.24 18.70 32.57
N PHE A 95 -25.50 19.90 32.07
CA PHE A 95 -24.49 20.69 31.35
C PHE A 95 -23.36 21.15 32.27
N SER A 96 -23.68 21.58 33.49
CA SER A 96 -22.68 21.95 34.50
C SER A 96 -21.77 20.76 34.86
N LYS A 97 -22.33 19.55 35.02
CA LYS A 97 -21.56 18.31 35.22
C LYS A 97 -20.72 17.94 34.01
N LEU A 98 -21.22 18.16 32.79
CA LEU A 98 -20.48 17.87 31.56
C LEU A 98 -19.27 18.81 31.41
N VAL A 99 -19.45 20.12 31.64
CA VAL A 99 -18.36 21.10 31.60
C VAL A 99 -17.30 20.79 32.66
N SER A 100 -17.70 20.50 33.91
CA SER A 100 -16.75 20.14 34.97
C SER A 100 -16.01 18.82 34.68
N PHE A 101 -16.70 17.82 34.11
CA PHE A 101 -16.06 16.59 33.65
C PHE A 101 -15.02 16.85 32.55
N CYS A 102 -15.37 17.67 31.54
CA CYS A 102 -14.45 18.08 30.48
C CYS A 102 -13.20 18.78 31.04
N GLN A 103 -13.36 19.69 31.99
CA GLN A 103 -12.23 20.37 32.65
C GLN A 103 -11.35 19.38 33.43
N LEU A 104 -11.95 18.40 34.12
CA LEU A 104 -11.22 17.37 34.86
C LEU A 104 -10.41 16.46 33.93
N VAL A 105 -11.01 16.00 32.83
CA VAL A 105 -10.33 15.18 31.81
C VAL A 105 -9.20 15.98 31.15
N SER A 106 -9.44 17.24 30.79
CA SER A 106 -8.41 18.13 30.23
C SER A 106 -7.20 18.25 31.15
N LYS A 107 -7.44 18.49 32.46
CA LYS A 107 -6.38 18.59 33.46
C LYS A 107 -5.60 17.28 33.64
N GLN A 108 -6.28 16.14 33.64
CA GLN A 108 -5.62 14.83 33.73
C GLN A 108 -4.78 14.54 32.48
N LEU A 109 -5.31 14.85 31.29
CA LEU A 109 -4.58 14.71 30.04
C LEU A 109 -3.32 15.58 30.03
N ASP A 110 -3.43 16.86 30.40
CA ASP A 110 -2.27 17.75 30.50
C ASP A 110 -1.20 17.22 31.46
N GLN A 111 -1.61 16.64 32.60
CA GLN A 111 -0.70 16.03 33.56
C GLN A 111 -0.01 14.77 32.99
N ILE A 112 -0.77 13.89 32.32
CA ILE A 112 -0.24 12.69 31.66
C ILE A 112 0.75 13.09 30.57
N PHE A 113 0.40 14.06 29.74
CA PHE A 113 1.26 14.55 28.66
C PHE A 113 2.50 15.25 29.18
N HIS A 114 2.39 16.05 30.25
CA HIS A 114 3.56 16.69 30.82
C HIS A 114 4.55 15.65 31.39
N ASN A 115 4.04 14.60 32.02
CA ASN A 115 4.84 13.49 32.52
C ASN A 115 5.44 12.66 31.38
N SER A 116 4.70 12.41 30.29
CA SER A 116 5.21 11.66 29.13
C SER A 116 6.32 12.41 28.41
N LEU A 117 6.23 13.75 28.34
CA LEU A 117 7.23 14.63 27.73
C LEU A 117 8.53 14.76 28.54
N LYS A 118 8.47 14.62 29.88
CA LYS A 118 9.67 14.67 30.74
C LYS A 118 10.51 13.40 30.67
N ARG A 119 9.92 12.26 30.33
CA ARG A 119 10.64 10.98 30.29
C ARG A 119 11.54 10.95 29.05
N ARG A 120 12.82 10.64 29.23
CA ARG A 120 13.80 10.53 28.13
C ARG A 120 13.49 9.26 27.33
N TRP A 121 12.67 9.39 26.28
CA TRP A 121 12.33 8.29 25.38
C TRP A 121 13.42 8.10 24.33
N ILE A 122 14.50 7.45 24.73
CA ILE A 122 15.47 6.91 23.79
C ILE A 122 14.97 5.51 23.43
N PRO A 123 14.77 5.17 22.14
CA PRO A 123 14.39 3.82 21.77
C PRO A 123 15.42 2.85 22.37
N HIS A 124 14.95 1.92 23.19
CA HIS A 124 15.85 1.00 23.88
C HIS A 124 16.67 0.27 22.81
N LYS A 125 17.99 0.21 22.97
CA LYS A 125 18.92 -0.35 21.98
C LYS A 125 18.48 -1.75 21.49
N THR A 126 17.83 -2.51 22.37
CA THR A 126 17.24 -3.82 22.06
C THR A 126 16.16 -3.78 20.99
N TRP A 127 15.28 -2.77 20.98
CA TRP A 127 14.23 -2.63 19.96
C TRP A 127 14.82 -2.38 18.58
N LEU A 128 15.85 -1.54 18.48
CA LEU A 128 16.55 -1.29 17.21
C LEU A 128 17.12 -2.58 16.62
N ILE A 129 17.83 -3.34 17.44
CA ILE A 129 18.45 -4.61 17.05
C ILE A 129 17.37 -5.61 16.61
N LEU A 130 16.29 -5.73 17.40
CA LEU A 130 15.22 -6.68 17.13
C LEU A 130 14.46 -6.34 15.84
N THR A 131 14.20 -5.06 15.57
CA THR A 131 13.58 -4.64 14.30
C THR A 131 14.46 -4.94 13.09
N GLY A 132 15.77 -4.73 13.18
CA GLY A 132 16.70 -5.05 12.11
C GLY A 132 16.74 -6.56 11.81
N ILE A 133 16.78 -7.39 12.86
CA ILE A 133 16.77 -8.85 12.72
C ILE A 133 15.47 -9.33 12.07
N ILE A 134 14.31 -8.83 12.50
CA ILE A 134 13.00 -9.23 11.95
C ILE A 134 12.89 -8.88 10.47
N ILE A 135 13.31 -7.68 10.06
CA ILE A 135 13.23 -7.26 8.65
C ILE A 135 14.13 -8.12 7.77
N SER A 136 15.37 -8.37 8.20
CA SER A 136 16.27 -9.25 7.46
C SER A 136 15.72 -10.68 7.39
N PHE A 137 15.24 -11.22 8.51
CA PHE A 137 14.69 -12.57 8.57
C PHE A 137 13.46 -12.73 7.67
N THR A 138 12.50 -11.80 7.74
CA THR A 138 11.28 -11.85 6.90
C THR A 138 11.60 -11.80 5.40
N TRP A 139 12.61 -11.03 5.00
CA TRP A 139 13.05 -10.97 3.61
C TRP A 139 13.63 -12.31 3.12
N TYR A 140 14.55 -12.90 3.88
CA TYR A 140 15.19 -14.16 3.49
C TYR A 140 14.29 -15.38 3.68
N ALA A 141 13.33 -15.33 4.60
CA ALA A 141 12.35 -16.39 4.81
C ALA A 141 11.22 -16.38 3.77
N ARG A 142 11.08 -15.32 2.97
CA ARG A 142 10.04 -15.19 1.93
C ARG A 142 9.89 -16.44 1.04
N PRO A 143 10.96 -17.06 0.49
CA PRO A 143 10.82 -18.24 -0.37
C PRO A 143 10.20 -19.45 0.34
N VAL A 144 10.37 -19.56 1.66
CA VAL A 144 9.84 -20.67 2.48
C VAL A 144 8.32 -20.59 2.59
N PHE A 145 7.75 -19.37 2.61
CA PHE A 145 6.32 -19.16 2.82
C PHE A 145 5.46 -19.32 1.56
N GLY A 146 6.05 -19.40 0.36
CA GLY A 146 5.32 -19.60 -0.89
C GLY A 146 4.12 -18.65 -1.06
N GLU A 147 2.94 -19.18 -1.40
CA GLU A 147 1.71 -18.40 -1.61
C GLU A 147 0.80 -18.27 -0.37
N THR A 148 1.31 -18.57 0.82
CA THR A 148 0.56 -18.43 2.08
C THR A 148 0.18 -16.97 2.36
N SER A 149 -0.75 -16.74 3.31
CA SER A 149 -1.10 -15.40 3.79
C SER A 149 0.13 -14.62 4.27
N VAL A 150 1.07 -15.30 4.93
CA VAL A 150 2.34 -14.73 5.39
C VAL A 150 3.21 -14.33 4.19
N GLY A 151 3.34 -15.18 3.17
CA GLY A 151 4.06 -14.85 1.94
C GLY A 151 3.49 -13.63 1.22
N LYS A 152 2.16 -13.53 1.13
CA LYS A 152 1.47 -12.37 0.54
C LYS A 152 1.68 -11.09 1.37
N PHE A 153 1.68 -11.18 2.70
CA PHE A 153 1.96 -10.05 3.57
C PHE A 153 3.38 -9.53 3.38
N ILE A 154 4.37 -10.43 3.33
CA ILE A 154 5.77 -10.07 3.05
C ILE A 154 5.89 -9.43 1.66
N ASP A 155 5.32 -10.03 0.62
CA ASP A 155 5.32 -9.48 -0.74
C ASP A 155 4.66 -8.08 -0.78
N GLY A 156 3.60 -7.87 -0.01
CA GLY A 156 2.96 -6.56 0.15
C GLY A 156 3.88 -5.51 0.76
N GLY A 157 4.56 -5.86 1.86
CA GLY A 157 5.55 -4.98 2.50
C GLY A 157 6.72 -4.62 1.58
N ILE A 158 7.23 -5.61 0.84
CA ILE A 158 8.28 -5.42 -0.18
C ILE A 158 7.80 -4.46 -1.28
N THR A 159 6.59 -4.67 -1.77
CA THR A 159 5.99 -3.85 -2.84
C THR A 159 5.77 -2.40 -2.39
N TRP A 160 5.25 -2.22 -1.17
CA TRP A 160 5.09 -0.90 -0.57
C TRP A 160 6.43 -0.16 -0.48
N TRP A 161 7.49 -0.86 -0.04
CA TRP A 161 8.83 -0.28 0.04
C TRP A 161 9.35 0.19 -1.32
N TYR A 162 9.27 -0.65 -2.35
CA TYR A 162 9.70 -0.25 -3.69
C TYR A 162 8.86 0.91 -4.24
N SER A 163 7.59 1.02 -3.86
CA SER A 163 6.72 2.11 -4.31
C SER A 163 7.10 3.42 -3.62
N PHE A 164 7.41 3.36 -2.33
CA PHE A 164 7.96 4.49 -1.58
C PHE A 164 9.29 4.95 -2.16
N GLU A 165 10.20 4.03 -2.46
CA GLU A 165 11.50 4.33 -3.10
C GLU A 165 11.32 4.98 -4.48
N GLY A 166 10.41 4.45 -5.31
CA GLY A 166 10.05 5.06 -6.59
C GLY A 166 9.51 6.49 -6.43
N TRP A 167 8.71 6.74 -5.40
CA TRP A 167 8.21 8.07 -5.07
C TRP A 167 9.32 9.01 -4.61
N VAL A 168 10.24 8.57 -3.75
CA VAL A 168 11.37 9.40 -3.29
C VAL A 168 12.25 9.84 -4.46
N ILE A 169 12.49 8.96 -5.43
CA ILE A 169 13.39 9.25 -6.57
C ILE A 169 12.69 10.06 -7.67
N ASN A 170 11.44 9.68 -8.00
CA ASN A 170 10.74 10.17 -9.19
C ASN A 170 9.54 11.07 -8.90
N LYS A 171 9.23 11.36 -7.63
CA LYS A 171 8.05 12.10 -7.14
C LYS A 171 6.69 11.55 -7.60
N LYS A 172 6.69 10.34 -8.16
CA LYS A 172 5.48 9.63 -8.58
C LYS A 172 5.35 8.42 -7.68
N TRP A 173 4.19 8.28 -7.04
CA TRP A 173 3.75 7.00 -6.51
C TRP A 173 3.49 6.06 -7.68
N ALA A 174 4.57 5.59 -8.29
CA ALA A 174 4.52 4.44 -9.15
C ALA A 174 4.37 3.27 -8.18
N THR A 175 3.23 2.59 -8.22
CA THR A 175 3.23 1.19 -7.79
C THR A 175 4.29 0.52 -8.63
N SER A 176 5.49 0.33 -8.07
CA SER A 176 6.38 -0.70 -8.55
C SER A 176 5.71 -1.99 -8.15
N ILE A 177 4.64 -2.33 -8.85
CA ILE A 177 4.07 -3.67 -8.89
C ILE A 177 5.30 -4.49 -9.21
N LEU A 178 5.76 -5.24 -8.22
CA LEU A 178 6.85 -6.18 -8.28
C LEU A 178 6.73 -6.88 -9.64
N LYS A 179 7.49 -6.42 -10.66
CA LYS A 179 7.15 -6.58 -12.10
C LYS A 179 6.55 -7.96 -12.24
N LEU A 180 5.23 -8.07 -12.51
CA LEU A 180 4.50 -9.34 -12.35
C LEU A 180 5.38 -10.44 -12.94
N SER A 181 5.82 -11.40 -12.12
CA SER A 181 6.97 -12.23 -12.51
C SER A 181 6.73 -12.76 -13.92
N PRO A 182 7.71 -12.71 -14.85
CA PRO A 182 7.52 -13.09 -16.25
C PRO A 182 6.73 -14.41 -16.43
N GLN A 183 6.96 -15.36 -15.52
CA GLN A 183 6.24 -16.63 -15.44
C GLN A 183 4.74 -16.47 -15.17
N LYS A 184 4.35 -15.62 -14.20
CA LYS A 184 2.94 -15.28 -13.93
C LYS A 184 2.28 -14.60 -15.13
N THR A 185 3.02 -13.79 -15.89
CA THR A 185 2.49 -13.19 -17.12
C THR A 185 2.14 -14.24 -18.16
N VAL A 186 3.01 -15.24 -18.38
CA VAL A 186 2.71 -16.38 -19.27
C VAL A 186 1.49 -17.16 -18.80
N ILE A 187 1.40 -17.46 -17.50
CA ILE A 187 0.24 -18.17 -16.92
C ILE A 187 -1.04 -17.35 -17.11
N GLY A 188 -1.00 -16.04 -16.85
CA GLY A 188 -2.12 -15.12 -17.05
C GLY A 188 -2.58 -15.05 -18.50
N TYR A 189 -1.63 -14.99 -19.44
CA TYR A 189 -1.91 -15.05 -20.88
C TYR A 189 -2.63 -16.35 -21.26
N VAL A 190 -2.11 -17.50 -20.83
CA VAL A 190 -2.73 -18.81 -21.08
C VAL A 190 -4.14 -18.91 -20.48
N ASN A 191 -4.33 -18.42 -19.26
CA ASN A 191 -5.66 -18.40 -18.62
C ASN A 191 -6.66 -17.53 -19.39
N THR A 192 -6.19 -16.42 -19.96
CA THR A 192 -7.02 -15.53 -20.78
C THR A 192 -7.48 -16.23 -22.07
N ILE A 193 -6.60 -17.01 -22.71
CA ILE A 193 -6.96 -17.86 -23.86
C ILE A 193 -7.95 -18.95 -23.46
N ASN A 194 -7.71 -19.66 -22.36
CA ASN A 194 -8.61 -20.70 -21.85
C ASN A 194 -10.02 -20.18 -21.59
N ASN A 195 -10.14 -18.92 -21.17
CA ASN A 195 -11.41 -18.23 -20.96
C ASN A 195 -12.00 -17.62 -22.25
N GLN A 196 -11.45 -17.96 -23.42
CA GLN A 196 -11.89 -17.49 -24.74
C GLN A 196 -11.86 -15.95 -24.90
N LYS A 197 -11.08 -15.24 -24.06
CA LYS A 197 -10.91 -13.79 -24.12
C LYS A 197 -9.76 -13.42 -25.06
N TYR A 198 -9.87 -13.80 -26.33
CA TYR A 198 -8.77 -13.71 -27.30
C TYR A 198 -8.24 -12.29 -27.51
N GLN A 199 -9.11 -11.27 -27.50
CA GLN A 199 -8.68 -9.88 -27.62
C GLN A 199 -7.81 -9.45 -26.44
N SER A 200 -8.20 -9.82 -25.23
CA SER A 200 -7.43 -9.51 -24.03
C SER A 200 -6.07 -10.24 -24.04
N ALA A 201 -6.02 -11.48 -24.52
CA ALA A 201 -4.77 -12.22 -24.68
C ALA A 201 -3.87 -11.58 -25.75
N TRP A 202 -4.44 -11.15 -26.87
CA TRP A 202 -3.71 -10.44 -27.93
C TRP A 202 -3.08 -9.13 -27.42
N ASN A 203 -3.79 -8.39 -26.58
CA ASN A 203 -3.28 -7.16 -25.96
C ASN A 203 -2.13 -7.40 -24.95
N LEU A 204 -1.84 -8.65 -24.57
CA LEU A 204 -0.68 -9.04 -23.76
C LEU A 204 0.53 -9.44 -24.62
N THR A 205 0.47 -9.21 -25.93
CA THR A 205 1.57 -9.47 -26.87
C THR A 205 2.14 -8.15 -27.39
N SER A 206 3.44 -8.12 -27.67
CA SER A 206 4.12 -6.91 -28.17
C SER A 206 3.81 -6.68 -29.64
N ASN A 207 4.07 -5.46 -30.14
CA ASN A 207 3.95 -5.17 -31.56
C ASN A 207 4.83 -6.08 -32.44
N ASN A 208 5.99 -6.53 -31.94
CA ASN A 208 6.85 -7.46 -32.68
C ASN A 208 6.17 -8.81 -32.86
N PHE A 209 5.52 -9.33 -31.81
CA PHE A 209 4.76 -10.57 -31.89
C PHE A 209 3.56 -10.42 -32.83
N GLN A 210 2.82 -9.32 -32.70
CA GLN A 210 1.62 -9.04 -33.49
C GLN A 210 1.92 -8.90 -34.99
N ASN A 211 3.04 -8.26 -35.32
CA ASN A 211 3.47 -8.01 -36.70
C ASN A 211 4.32 -9.14 -37.30
N ASN A 212 4.55 -10.23 -36.57
CA ASN A 212 5.33 -11.36 -37.06
C ASN A 212 4.55 -12.12 -38.15
N LYS A 213 4.88 -11.86 -39.42
CA LYS A 213 4.23 -12.46 -40.59
C LYS A 213 4.36 -13.98 -40.68
N ASN A 214 5.32 -14.60 -39.98
CA ASN A 214 5.44 -16.05 -39.97
C ASN A 214 4.39 -16.70 -39.06
N LEU A 215 3.96 -16.00 -38.00
CA LEU A 215 2.99 -16.49 -37.03
C LEU A 215 1.57 -15.96 -37.29
N ASN A 216 1.45 -14.68 -37.66
CA ASN A 216 0.19 -13.95 -37.74
C ASN A 216 0.09 -13.20 -39.08
N LYS A 217 0.01 -13.92 -40.21
CA LYS A 217 -0.01 -13.31 -41.57
C LYS A 217 -1.09 -12.24 -41.72
N ASN A 218 -2.29 -12.51 -41.20
CA ASN A 218 -3.45 -11.61 -41.20
C ASN A 218 -3.70 -11.01 -39.79
N GLY A 219 -2.67 -10.91 -38.95
CA GLY A 219 -2.75 -10.34 -37.61
C GLY A 219 -3.71 -11.09 -36.68
N TYR A 220 -4.57 -10.34 -35.99
CA TYR A 220 -5.46 -10.87 -34.95
C TYR A 220 -6.44 -11.95 -35.47
N ASN A 221 -6.85 -11.89 -36.73
CA ASN A 221 -7.80 -12.87 -37.28
C ASN A 221 -7.22 -14.28 -37.33
N ASP A 222 -5.95 -14.40 -37.74
CA ASP A 222 -5.25 -15.70 -37.76
C ASP A 222 -5.01 -16.21 -36.34
N TYR A 223 -4.60 -15.31 -35.43
CA TYR A 223 -4.43 -15.60 -34.02
C TYR A 223 -5.71 -16.17 -33.39
N LYS A 224 -6.84 -15.47 -33.58
CA LYS A 224 -8.15 -15.90 -33.07
C LYS A 224 -8.58 -17.22 -33.71
N LYS A 225 -8.40 -17.36 -35.02
CA LYS A 225 -8.73 -18.60 -35.75
C LYS A 225 -7.97 -19.78 -35.18
N TRP A 226 -6.66 -19.65 -34.97
CA TRP A 226 -5.84 -20.71 -34.37
C TRP A 226 -6.32 -21.08 -32.96
N TRP A 227 -6.40 -20.11 -32.05
CA TRP A 227 -6.79 -20.38 -30.66
C TRP A 227 -8.23 -20.87 -30.49
N SER A 228 -9.10 -20.63 -31.47
CA SER A 228 -10.46 -21.20 -31.47
C SER A 228 -10.48 -22.72 -31.66
N THR A 229 -9.44 -23.30 -32.27
CA THR A 229 -9.29 -24.77 -32.41
C THR A 229 -8.89 -25.46 -31.11
N VAL A 230 -8.35 -24.71 -30.15
CA VAL A 230 -7.89 -25.19 -28.85
C VAL A 230 -9.02 -25.14 -27.85
N LYS A 231 -9.27 -26.24 -27.15
CA LYS A 231 -10.28 -26.34 -26.07
C LYS A 231 -9.72 -25.89 -24.73
N LYS A 232 -8.50 -26.32 -24.40
CA LYS A 232 -7.83 -26.02 -23.14
C LYS A 232 -6.32 -26.13 -23.29
N ILE A 233 -5.60 -25.28 -22.57
CA ILE A 233 -4.16 -25.28 -22.44
C ILE A 233 -3.81 -25.54 -20.97
N GLU A 234 -2.90 -26.48 -20.73
CA GLU A 234 -2.34 -26.75 -19.40
C GLU A 234 -0.87 -26.36 -19.39
N VAL A 235 -0.50 -25.47 -18.48
CA VAL A 235 0.90 -25.11 -18.25
C VAL A 235 1.55 -26.18 -17.37
N LYS A 236 2.59 -26.84 -17.88
CA LYS A 236 3.35 -27.87 -17.14
C LYS A 236 4.56 -27.28 -16.43
N SER A 237 5.28 -26.36 -17.08
CA SER A 237 6.39 -25.63 -16.46
C SER A 237 6.66 -24.30 -17.16
N VAL A 238 7.14 -23.32 -16.41
CA VAL A 238 7.69 -22.06 -16.95
C VAL A 238 8.98 -21.77 -16.20
N LYS A 239 10.11 -21.85 -16.90
CA LYS A 239 11.45 -21.67 -16.30
C LYS A 239 12.21 -20.54 -17.01
N PRO A 240 12.82 -19.60 -16.29
CA PRO A 240 13.66 -18.59 -16.92
C PRO A 240 14.96 -19.23 -17.42
N LEU A 241 15.30 -18.99 -18.68
CA LEU A 241 16.59 -19.33 -19.27
C LEU A 241 17.57 -18.15 -19.17
N PHE A 242 17.05 -16.94 -19.41
CA PHE A 242 17.83 -15.71 -19.41
C PHE A 242 16.97 -14.53 -18.94
N LYS A 243 17.57 -13.59 -18.20
CA LYS A 243 16.85 -12.44 -17.64
C LYS A 243 17.72 -11.19 -17.60
N THR A 244 17.24 -10.12 -18.20
CA THR A 244 17.69 -8.74 -18.01
C THR A 244 16.57 -7.91 -17.37
N PRO A 245 16.80 -6.63 -17.03
CA PRO A 245 15.74 -5.78 -16.48
C PRO A 245 14.51 -5.65 -17.39
N ASP A 246 14.72 -5.63 -18.71
CA ASP A 246 13.68 -5.30 -19.69
C ASP A 246 13.35 -6.45 -20.65
N TYR A 247 14.07 -7.57 -20.57
CA TYR A 247 13.83 -8.74 -21.40
C TYR A 247 14.03 -10.05 -20.62
N VAL A 248 13.17 -11.03 -20.84
CA VAL A 248 13.28 -12.37 -20.25
C VAL A 248 12.98 -13.45 -21.28
N LEU A 249 13.83 -14.47 -21.35
CA LEU A 249 13.59 -15.66 -22.13
C LEU A 249 13.15 -16.80 -21.20
N LEU A 250 11.99 -17.40 -21.49
CA LEU A 250 11.37 -18.46 -20.69
C LEU A 250 11.27 -19.76 -21.49
N ASP A 251 11.73 -20.88 -20.92
CA ASP A 251 11.39 -22.22 -21.38
C ASP A 251 10.04 -22.64 -20.81
N THR A 252 9.07 -22.85 -21.70
CA THR A 252 7.66 -23.07 -21.35
C THR A 252 7.19 -24.40 -21.92
N LYS A 253 6.69 -25.29 -21.04
CA LYS A 253 6.09 -26.56 -21.45
C LYS A 253 4.58 -26.49 -21.30
N LEU A 254 3.87 -26.69 -22.41
CA LEU A 254 2.42 -26.62 -22.49
C LEU A 254 1.86 -27.96 -22.98
N LYS A 255 0.65 -28.28 -22.54
CA LYS A 255 -0.17 -29.36 -23.09
C LYS A 255 -1.46 -28.77 -23.62
N LEU A 256 -1.69 -28.91 -24.92
CA LEU A 256 -2.89 -28.44 -25.59
C LEU A 256 -3.88 -29.61 -25.70
N VAL A 257 -5.14 -29.32 -25.37
CA VAL A 257 -6.29 -30.17 -25.65
C VAL A 257 -7.09 -29.47 -26.73
N MET A 258 -7.12 -30.06 -27.92
CA MET A 258 -7.83 -29.54 -29.08
C MET A 258 -9.33 -29.83 -28.97
N ARG A 259 -10.17 -29.07 -29.68
CA ARG A 259 -11.64 -29.28 -29.66
C ARG A 259 -12.07 -30.62 -30.24
N ASN A 260 -11.31 -31.16 -31.19
CA ASN A 260 -11.52 -32.51 -31.74
C ASN A 260 -11.05 -33.64 -30.80
N GLY A 261 -10.59 -33.32 -29.58
CA GLY A 261 -10.14 -34.30 -28.59
C GLY A 261 -8.66 -34.66 -28.65
N ARG A 262 -7.93 -34.25 -29.70
CA ARG A 262 -6.47 -34.46 -29.82
C ARG A 262 -5.73 -33.76 -28.68
N ARG A 263 -4.65 -34.37 -28.21
CA ARG A 263 -3.79 -33.83 -27.14
C ARG A 263 -2.36 -33.77 -27.62
N ASP A 264 -1.78 -32.58 -27.64
CA ASP A 264 -0.41 -32.35 -28.09
C ASP A 264 0.38 -31.65 -26.98
N SER A 265 1.67 -31.97 -26.86
CA SER A 265 2.57 -31.33 -25.89
C SER A 265 3.62 -30.52 -26.64
N TYR A 266 3.85 -29.29 -26.18
CA TYR A 266 4.77 -28.34 -26.82
C TYR A 266 5.77 -27.81 -25.80
N SER A 267 7.02 -27.69 -26.22
CA SER A 267 8.05 -26.92 -25.52
C SER A 267 8.34 -25.69 -26.35
N LEU A 268 8.11 -24.52 -25.79
CA LEU A 268 8.25 -23.23 -26.46
C LEU A 268 9.21 -22.35 -25.67
N LYS A 269 10.06 -21.62 -26.39
CA LYS A 269 10.86 -20.52 -25.82
C LYS A 269 10.10 -19.22 -26.04
N LEU A 270 9.62 -18.64 -24.94
CA LEU A 270 8.89 -17.38 -24.95
C LEU A 270 9.82 -16.23 -24.55
N GLY A 271 10.01 -15.27 -25.44
CA GLY A 271 10.66 -14.00 -25.13
C GLY A 271 9.61 -13.00 -24.64
N LEU A 272 9.85 -12.40 -23.47
CA LEU A 272 9.00 -11.37 -22.88
C LEU A 272 9.79 -10.07 -22.81
N VAL A 273 9.15 -8.96 -23.20
CA VAL A 273 9.69 -7.60 -23.10
C VAL A 273 8.89 -6.79 -22.10
N TRP A 274 9.56 -5.95 -21.32
CA TRP A 274 8.90 -5.04 -20.41
C TRP A 274 8.39 -3.81 -21.17
N ASP A 275 7.08 -3.60 -21.19
CA ASP A 275 6.50 -2.38 -21.74
C ASP A 275 6.33 -1.33 -20.64
N VAL A 276 7.11 -0.25 -20.75
CA VAL A 276 7.09 0.88 -19.82
C VAL A 276 5.75 1.64 -19.87
N LYS A 277 5.06 1.64 -21.01
CA LYS A 277 3.79 2.38 -21.17
C LYS A 277 2.64 1.71 -20.43
N SER A 278 2.53 0.39 -20.53
CA SER A 278 1.46 -0.39 -19.88
C SER A 278 1.86 -1.00 -18.53
N ASP A 279 3.12 -0.83 -18.11
CA ASP A 279 3.70 -1.37 -16.88
C ASP A 279 3.54 -2.90 -16.76
N LYS A 280 3.74 -3.60 -17.89
CA LYS A 280 3.50 -5.04 -18.02
C LYS A 280 4.57 -5.72 -18.87
N TRP A 281 4.79 -7.00 -18.58
CA TRP A 281 5.49 -7.86 -19.53
C TRP A 281 4.56 -8.19 -20.70
N LEU A 282 5.07 -8.09 -21.92
CA LEU A 282 4.38 -8.50 -23.13
C LEU A 282 5.13 -9.67 -23.77
N ILE A 283 4.39 -10.64 -24.33
CA ILE A 283 4.99 -11.71 -25.12
C ILE A 283 5.49 -11.10 -26.43
N ASP A 284 6.80 -11.14 -26.62
CA ASP A 284 7.49 -10.51 -27.74
C ASP A 284 7.83 -11.52 -28.84
N SER A 285 8.18 -12.74 -28.45
CA SER A 285 8.53 -13.81 -29.38
C SER A 285 8.15 -15.19 -28.84
N SER A 286 7.93 -16.12 -29.77
CA SER A 286 7.73 -17.55 -29.50
C SER A 286 8.55 -18.34 -30.51
N GLN A 287 9.37 -19.26 -30.02
CA GLN A 287 10.17 -20.20 -30.82
C GLN A 287 9.93 -21.64 -30.36
#